data_AF-A0A926TVD7-F1
#
_entry.id   AF-A0A926TVD7-F1
#
_cell.length_a   1.000
_cell.length_b   1.000
_cell.length_c   1.000
_cell.angle_alpha   90.00
_cell.angle_beta   90.00
_cell.angle_gamma   90.00
#
_symmetry.space_group_name_H-M   'P 1'
#
loop_
_entity.id
_entity.type
_entity.pdbx_description
1 polymer ?
#
loop_
_entity_poly.entity_id
_entity_poly.type
_entity_poly.pdbx_seq_one_letter_code
_entity_poly.pdbx_strand_id
1 'polypeptide(L)'
;MVKQRLFLGSVAFGISFGISFLTGRGLGSAIASGVTTMAATVVAAAVVDRQQHQHAHSRIAELKNHIQALQQRRAEAYQAYMQLEAEKEHLAISLNTLAFQSGQPSFQSGQRYITESPAPRMLPASPRPLSWNLAASAVSQPSVNASTRVPAYELPTEISASGVVTSSPDWGRSETQISPQILSDAAAAKQKIEISLAALQTELRQIKGHITDHRQTREKLSRDVADIREEKRQLDATVKTLRGEVQELEPCRVELEQFLAYAEAKKQELESGSNPLQEALKQLQTQVELLQEELRELEVQILDRRSQKELLEQQVAALNALQQASQAPLVVLEETEVTSKNGSVRNGGSNNQGDATAVVRAKKTIVTQETAAKRPTTIAKPARPLKSGAGQFSTAAVLPEPLVADKPSTELPNEWTEFMVQSPEYELQVLKVIVEQNNPAAVLKHIAEENLTMPELLIDSINERALETIGDLLIDASAGAGSAAIVRDHLKAVKKLLRTYEYLVN
;
A
#
# COMPACT_ATOMS: atom_id res chain seq x y z
N MET A 1 3.94 24.33 -7.42
CA MET A 1 5.31 23.74 -7.41
C MET A 1 6.43 24.74 -7.12
N VAL A 2 6.56 25.91 -7.77
CA VAL A 2 7.71 26.83 -7.56
C VAL A 2 7.96 27.20 -6.08
N LYS A 3 6.91 27.48 -5.30
CA LYS A 3 7.02 27.80 -3.86
C LYS A 3 7.70 26.69 -3.03
N GLN A 4 7.44 25.41 -3.31
CA GLN A 4 8.06 24.28 -2.59
C GLN A 4 9.56 24.15 -2.92
N ARG A 5 9.97 24.44 -4.16
CA ARG A 5 11.39 24.44 -4.56
C ARG A 5 12.19 25.55 -3.88
N LEU A 6 11.58 26.72 -3.66
CA LEU A 6 12.20 27.83 -2.92
C LEU A 6 12.38 27.51 -1.42
N PHE A 7 11.39 26.87 -0.79
CA PHE A 7 11.52 26.43 0.61
C PHE A 7 12.65 25.42 0.80
N LEU A 8 12.73 24.39 -0.08
CA LEU A 8 13.78 23.37 0.03
C LEU A 8 15.18 23.96 -0.20
N GLY A 9 15.34 24.89 -1.14
CA GLY A 9 16.59 25.62 -1.34
C GLY A 9 17.03 26.44 -0.12
N SER A 10 16.08 27.11 0.55
CA SER A 10 16.35 27.88 1.78
C SER A 10 16.83 26.99 2.93
N VAL A 11 16.19 25.83 3.13
CA VAL A 11 16.60 24.86 4.16
C VAL A 11 17.99 24.27 3.87
N ALA A 12 18.26 23.88 2.62
CA ALA A 12 19.58 23.38 2.22
C ALA A 12 20.69 24.42 2.38
N PHE A 13 20.39 25.70 2.09
CA PHE A 13 21.29 26.82 2.32
C PHE A 13 21.59 27.01 3.82
N GLY A 14 20.57 26.96 4.68
CA GLY A 14 20.74 27.07 6.14
C GLY A 14 21.64 25.97 6.73
N ILE A 15 21.45 24.72 6.30
CA ILE A 15 22.27 23.58 6.75
C ILE A 15 23.73 23.72 6.25
N SER A 16 23.91 24.02 4.96
CA SER A 16 25.25 24.21 4.37
C SER A 16 26.01 25.39 5.01
N PHE A 17 25.30 26.49 5.28
CA PHE A 17 25.86 27.67 5.94
C PHE A 17 26.23 27.39 7.40
N GLY A 18 25.37 26.69 8.15
CA GLY A 18 25.64 26.30 9.54
C GLY A 18 26.87 25.41 9.69
N ILE A 19 27.02 24.39 8.85
CA ILE A 19 28.18 23.48 8.86
C ILE A 19 29.48 24.24 8.50
N SER A 20 29.46 25.05 7.43
CA SER A 20 30.62 25.86 7.05
C SER A 20 30.99 26.91 8.11
N PHE A 21 30.02 27.49 8.81
CA PHE A 21 30.26 28.43 9.91
C PHE A 21 30.89 27.75 11.14
N LEU A 22 30.41 26.57 11.55
CA LEU A 22 31.03 25.80 12.64
C LEU A 22 32.47 25.35 12.33
N THR A 23 32.82 25.16 11.05
CA THR A 23 34.15 24.68 10.64
C THR A 23 35.21 25.79 10.61
N GLY A 24 34.89 27.02 11.05
CA GLY A 24 35.86 28.11 11.25
C GLY A 24 36.50 28.68 9.97
N ARG A 25 36.04 28.26 8.78
CA ARG A 25 36.51 28.81 7.50
C ARG A 25 35.76 30.11 7.22
N GLY A 26 36.49 31.17 6.90
CA GLY A 26 35.98 32.55 6.87
C GLY A 26 34.75 32.76 5.98
N LEU A 27 33.94 33.78 6.34
CA LEU A 27 32.59 34.07 5.82
C LEU A 27 32.41 33.89 4.30
N GLY A 28 33.38 34.35 3.49
CA GLY A 28 33.33 34.22 2.03
C GLY A 28 33.31 32.77 1.52
N SER A 29 34.00 31.85 2.20
CA SER A 29 34.01 30.43 1.84
C SER A 29 32.69 29.73 2.19
N ALA A 30 32.05 30.11 3.30
CA ALA A 30 30.73 29.61 3.69
C ALA A 30 29.65 30.03 2.67
N ILE A 31 29.65 31.30 2.26
CA ILE A 31 28.73 31.82 1.22
C ILE A 31 28.96 31.11 -0.12
N ALA A 32 30.22 30.94 -0.54
CA ALA A 32 30.55 30.22 -1.78
C ALA A 32 30.01 28.78 -1.75
N SER A 33 30.24 28.04 -0.65
CA SER A 33 29.73 26.67 -0.49
C SER A 33 28.20 26.59 -0.55
N GLY A 34 27.49 27.49 0.15
CA GLY A 34 26.03 27.52 0.15
C GLY A 34 25.41 27.80 -1.23
N VAL A 35 26.00 28.71 -2.01
CA VAL A 35 25.53 29.01 -3.37
C VAL A 35 25.74 27.81 -4.31
N THR A 36 26.89 27.11 -4.23
CA THR A 36 27.09 25.87 -5.00
C THR A 36 26.13 24.76 -4.62
N THR A 37 25.81 24.57 -3.33
CA THR A 37 24.81 23.58 -2.92
C THR A 37 23.43 23.92 -3.48
N MET A 38 22.98 25.18 -3.38
CA MET A 38 21.68 25.58 -3.96
C MET A 38 21.60 25.32 -5.46
N ALA A 39 22.65 25.63 -6.22
CA ALA A 39 22.71 25.34 -7.65
C ALA A 39 22.62 23.83 -7.93
N ALA A 40 23.39 23.01 -7.21
CA ALA A 40 23.37 21.55 -7.34
C ALA A 40 22.00 20.95 -7.00
N THR A 41 21.36 21.38 -5.90
CA THR A 41 20.04 20.90 -5.49
C THR A 41 18.95 21.26 -6.50
N VAL A 42 18.99 22.46 -7.09
CA VAL A 42 18.02 22.86 -8.13
C VAL A 42 18.19 22.02 -9.41
N VAL A 43 19.43 21.74 -9.82
CA VAL A 43 19.70 20.86 -10.98
C VAL A 43 19.27 19.42 -10.69
N ALA A 44 19.61 18.87 -9.52
CA ALA A 44 19.20 17.52 -9.12
C ALA A 44 17.67 17.37 -9.09
N ALA A 45 16.97 18.33 -8.48
CA ALA A 45 15.50 18.36 -8.43
C ALA A 45 14.87 18.44 -9.83
N ALA A 46 15.48 19.19 -10.77
CA ALA A 46 15.01 19.28 -12.14
C ALA A 46 15.23 17.99 -12.94
N VAL A 47 16.31 17.25 -12.69
CA VAL A 47 16.59 15.94 -13.32
C VAL A 47 15.62 14.88 -12.82
N VAL A 48 15.40 14.78 -11.50
CA VAL A 48 14.46 13.81 -10.90
C VAL A 48 13.02 14.05 -11.35
N ASP A 49 12.57 15.31 -11.36
CA ASP A 49 11.23 15.71 -11.85
C ASP A 49 11.02 15.35 -13.33
N ARG A 50 12.07 15.54 -14.16
CA ARG A 50 12.06 15.14 -15.58
C ARG A 50 12.01 13.63 -15.77
N GLN A 51 12.74 12.87 -14.96
CA GLN A 51 12.73 11.40 -14.98
C GLN A 51 11.35 10.86 -14.55
N GLN A 52 10.76 11.41 -13.49
CA GLN A 52 9.43 11.01 -13.03
C GLN A 52 8.34 11.29 -14.08
N HIS A 53 8.43 12.41 -14.80
CA HIS A 53 7.56 12.68 -15.96
C HIS A 53 7.73 11.67 -17.10
N GLN A 54 8.96 11.21 -17.39
CA GLN A 54 9.18 10.19 -18.41
C GLN A 54 8.60 8.83 -18.01
N HIS A 55 8.75 8.41 -16.76
CA HIS A 55 8.10 7.19 -16.24
C HIS A 55 6.56 7.28 -16.22
N ALA A 56 6.00 8.46 -15.95
CA ALA A 56 4.56 8.68 -16.07
C ALA A 56 4.08 8.55 -17.53
N HIS A 57 4.80 9.14 -18.48
CA HIS A 57 4.46 9.02 -19.90
C HIS A 57 4.59 7.59 -20.45
N SER A 58 5.61 6.81 -20.04
CA SER A 58 5.73 5.41 -20.46
C SER A 58 4.58 4.56 -19.92
N ARG A 59 4.23 4.70 -18.63
CA ARG A 59 3.08 4.00 -18.03
C ARG A 59 1.75 4.38 -18.68
N ILE A 60 1.55 5.65 -19.05
CA ILE A 60 0.34 6.08 -19.77
C ILE A 60 0.27 5.48 -21.18
N ALA A 61 1.40 5.35 -21.89
CA ALA A 61 1.44 4.68 -23.18
C ALA A 61 1.16 3.17 -23.07
N GLU A 62 1.75 2.52 -22.08
CA GLU A 62 1.52 1.11 -21.76
C GLU A 62 0.04 0.82 -21.41
N LEU A 63 -0.55 1.62 -20.52
CA LEU A 63 -1.97 1.53 -20.16
C LEU A 63 -2.89 1.74 -21.37
N LYS A 64 -2.57 2.69 -22.27
CA LYS A 64 -3.33 2.88 -23.51
C LYS A 64 -3.27 1.66 -24.42
N ASN A 65 -2.09 1.08 -24.61
CA ASN A 65 -1.91 -0.14 -25.41
C ASN A 65 -2.69 -1.31 -24.80
N HIS A 66 -2.67 -1.46 -23.47
CA HIS A 66 -3.42 -2.51 -22.78
C HIS A 66 -4.94 -2.33 -22.92
N ILE A 67 -5.45 -1.10 -22.77
CA ILE A 67 -6.87 -0.77 -22.99
C ILE A 67 -7.29 -1.08 -24.44
N GLN A 68 -6.47 -0.73 -25.43
CA GLN A 68 -6.74 -1.05 -26.84
C GLN A 68 -6.76 -2.57 -27.08
N ALA A 69 -5.81 -3.32 -26.53
CA ALA A 69 -5.79 -4.78 -26.64
C ALA A 69 -7.03 -5.44 -26.00
N LEU A 70 -7.49 -4.93 -24.85
CA LEU A 70 -8.74 -5.40 -24.21
C LEU A 70 -9.98 -5.06 -25.05
N GLN A 71 -10.04 -3.86 -25.66
CA GLN A 71 -11.13 -3.49 -26.57
C GLN A 71 -11.14 -4.36 -27.82
N GLN A 72 -9.98 -4.69 -28.38
CA GLN A 72 -9.86 -5.58 -29.54
C GLN A 72 -10.31 -7.00 -29.20
N ARG A 73 -9.79 -7.61 -28.11
CA ARG A 73 -10.26 -8.94 -27.65
C ARG A 73 -11.77 -8.98 -27.42
N ARG A 74 -12.36 -7.89 -26.91
CA ARG A 74 -13.81 -7.79 -26.72
C ARG A 74 -14.56 -7.78 -28.06
N ALA A 75 -14.05 -7.11 -29.08
CA ALA A 75 -14.63 -7.11 -30.42
C ALA A 75 -14.55 -8.51 -31.08
N GLU A 76 -13.39 -9.17 -30.98
CA GLU A 76 -13.17 -10.54 -31.46
C GLU A 76 -14.13 -11.53 -30.78
N ALA A 77 -14.29 -11.44 -29.45
CA ALA A 77 -15.22 -12.27 -28.70
C ALA A 77 -16.70 -12.04 -29.10
N TYR A 78 -17.11 -10.81 -29.40
CA TYR A 78 -18.45 -10.54 -29.94
C TYR A 78 -18.66 -11.13 -31.34
N GLN A 79 -17.64 -11.09 -32.21
CA GLN A 79 -17.73 -11.72 -33.54
C GLN A 79 -17.87 -13.24 -33.44
N ALA A 80 -17.08 -13.89 -32.58
CA ALA A 80 -17.20 -15.32 -32.31
C ALA A 80 -18.57 -15.68 -31.71
N TYR A 81 -19.12 -14.86 -30.81
CA TYR A 81 -20.47 -15.05 -30.27
C TYR A 81 -21.53 -14.99 -31.38
N MET A 82 -21.46 -14.00 -32.27
CA MET A 82 -22.40 -13.87 -33.38
C MET A 82 -22.32 -15.03 -34.38
N GLN A 83 -21.12 -15.57 -34.63
CA GLN A 83 -20.95 -16.79 -35.42
C GLN A 83 -21.63 -17.99 -34.75
N LEU A 84 -21.43 -18.16 -33.43
CA LEU A 84 -21.97 -19.29 -32.68
C LEU A 84 -23.51 -19.23 -32.55
N GLU A 85 -24.10 -18.03 -32.48
CA GLU A 85 -25.55 -17.85 -32.56
C GLU A 85 -26.09 -18.18 -33.97
N ALA A 86 -25.40 -17.77 -35.03
CA ALA A 86 -25.76 -18.12 -36.41
C ALA A 86 -25.62 -19.64 -36.71
N GLU A 87 -24.58 -20.29 -36.18
CA GLU A 87 -24.44 -21.75 -36.23
C GLU A 87 -25.56 -22.46 -35.49
N LYS A 88 -25.95 -21.96 -34.31
CA LYS A 88 -27.09 -22.46 -33.53
C LYS A 88 -28.42 -22.29 -34.28
N GLU A 89 -28.66 -21.16 -34.94
CA GLU A 89 -29.83 -20.97 -35.81
C GLU A 89 -29.83 -21.94 -37.00
N HIS A 90 -28.69 -22.10 -37.68
CA HIS A 90 -28.52 -23.06 -38.77
C HIS A 90 -28.77 -24.51 -38.30
N LEU A 91 -28.25 -24.89 -37.13
CA LEU A 91 -28.52 -26.19 -36.51
C LEU A 91 -30.00 -26.37 -36.17
N ALA A 92 -30.68 -25.36 -35.61
CA ALA A 92 -32.11 -25.40 -35.34
C ALA A 92 -32.95 -25.58 -36.62
N ILE A 93 -32.58 -24.89 -37.71
CA ILE A 93 -33.21 -25.06 -39.03
C ILE A 93 -32.96 -26.48 -39.57
N SER A 94 -31.74 -27.00 -39.44
CA SER A 94 -31.40 -28.36 -39.89
C SER A 94 -32.17 -29.44 -39.12
N LEU A 95 -32.32 -29.29 -37.80
CA LEU A 95 -33.10 -30.20 -36.95
C LEU A 95 -34.60 -30.15 -37.29
N ASN A 96 -35.15 -28.95 -37.53
CA ASN A 96 -36.55 -28.81 -37.95
C ASN A 96 -36.79 -29.40 -39.35
N THR A 97 -35.80 -29.27 -40.25
CA THR A 97 -35.85 -29.87 -41.60
C THR A 97 -35.81 -31.40 -41.54
N LEU A 98 -34.97 -31.96 -40.66
CA LEU A 98 -34.94 -33.41 -40.40
C LEU A 98 -36.25 -33.90 -39.77
N ALA A 99 -36.80 -33.15 -38.81
CA ALA A 99 -38.10 -33.46 -38.19
C ALA A 99 -39.25 -33.44 -39.21
N PHE A 100 -39.20 -32.55 -40.21
CA PHE A 100 -40.17 -32.50 -41.30
C PHE A 100 -40.02 -33.65 -42.31
N GLN A 101 -38.80 -34.17 -42.51
CA GLN A 101 -38.56 -35.38 -43.33
C GLN A 101 -38.99 -36.67 -42.60
N SER A 102 -38.82 -36.74 -41.28
CA SER A 102 -39.34 -37.83 -40.45
C SER A 102 -40.82 -37.58 -40.08
N GLY A 103 -41.72 -37.80 -41.03
CA GLY A 103 -43.14 -37.42 -40.93
C GLY A 103 -43.87 -37.86 -39.64
N GLN A 104 -43.84 -37.00 -38.62
CA GLN A 104 -44.64 -37.10 -37.40
C GLN A 104 -45.43 -35.79 -37.18
N PRO A 105 -46.71 -35.87 -36.78
CA PRO A 105 -47.51 -34.68 -36.51
C PRO A 105 -47.13 -34.01 -35.18
N SER A 106 -47.39 -32.71 -35.16
CA SER A 106 -47.10 -31.75 -34.10
C SER A 106 -47.66 -32.09 -32.71
N PHE A 107 -46.97 -31.59 -31.68
CA PHE A 107 -47.63 -31.13 -30.45
C PHE A 107 -47.16 -29.72 -30.07
N GLN A 108 -48.09 -28.76 -30.17
CA GLN A 108 -47.97 -27.46 -29.51
C GLN A 108 -48.50 -27.58 -28.07
N SER A 109 -47.77 -27.04 -27.09
CA SER A 109 -48.29 -26.24 -25.97
C SER A 109 -47.17 -25.93 -24.97
N GLY A 110 -47.04 -24.73 -24.43
CA GLY A 110 -47.76 -23.50 -24.78
C GLY A 110 -47.04 -22.27 -24.24
N GLN A 111 -47.17 -21.15 -24.96
CA GLN A 111 -46.83 -19.84 -24.40
C GLN A 111 -47.87 -19.45 -23.33
N ARG A 112 -47.41 -18.86 -22.24
CA ARG A 112 -48.22 -17.94 -21.43
C ARG A 112 -47.58 -16.55 -21.46
N TYR A 113 -48.44 -15.55 -21.40
CA TYR A 113 -48.17 -14.18 -21.84
C TYR A 113 -47.32 -13.37 -20.85
N ILE A 114 -46.70 -12.33 -21.41
CA ILE A 114 -45.98 -11.26 -20.70
C ILE A 114 -47.00 -10.24 -20.17
N THR A 115 -46.82 -9.75 -18.94
CA THR A 115 -47.34 -8.42 -18.53
C THR A 115 -46.42 -7.78 -17.48
N GLU A 116 -45.66 -6.78 -17.95
CA GLU A 116 -45.19 -5.52 -17.32
C GLU A 116 -44.91 -5.41 -15.79
N SER A 117 -43.64 -5.05 -15.47
CA SER A 117 -43.08 -4.05 -14.50
C SER A 117 -43.82 -3.55 -13.24
N PRO A 118 -43.12 -2.94 -12.24
CA PRO A 118 -41.67 -2.70 -12.08
C PRO A 118 -41.08 -3.19 -10.71
N ALA A 119 -39.77 -2.95 -10.49
CA ALA A 119 -39.02 -3.32 -9.27
C ALA A 119 -39.44 -2.51 -8.01
N PRO A 120 -39.13 -2.96 -6.76
CA PRO A 120 -37.74 -2.90 -6.27
C PRO A 120 -37.28 -4.00 -5.28
N ARG A 121 -35.95 -4.02 -5.05
CA ARG A 121 -35.20 -4.49 -3.86
C ARG A 121 -34.93 -5.99 -3.62
N MET A 122 -33.61 -6.23 -3.48
CA MET A 122 -32.91 -7.11 -2.51
C MET A 122 -32.55 -8.57 -2.89
N LEU A 123 -31.23 -8.78 -2.93
CA LEU A 123 -30.46 -10.01 -2.67
C LEU A 123 -30.56 -11.20 -3.67
N PRO A 124 -29.44 -11.59 -4.31
CA PRO A 124 -29.39 -12.82 -5.10
C PRO A 124 -29.26 -14.05 -4.20
N ALA A 125 -30.26 -14.93 -4.22
CA ALA A 125 -30.17 -16.25 -3.61
C ALA A 125 -29.40 -17.21 -4.53
N SER A 126 -28.37 -17.87 -3.96
CA SER A 126 -27.52 -18.91 -4.54
C SER A 126 -28.16 -19.78 -5.64
N PRO A 127 -27.56 -19.88 -6.84
CA PRO A 127 -27.84 -20.98 -7.74
C PRO A 127 -27.28 -22.28 -7.13
N ARG A 128 -28.16 -23.29 -6.97
CA ARG A 128 -27.79 -24.61 -6.46
C ARG A 128 -26.77 -25.28 -7.39
N PRO A 129 -25.72 -25.94 -6.87
CA PRO A 129 -24.76 -26.64 -7.72
C PRO A 129 -25.39 -27.89 -8.37
N LEU A 130 -25.26 -27.99 -9.69
CA LEU A 130 -25.44 -29.26 -10.42
C LEU A 130 -24.28 -30.19 -10.06
N SER A 131 -24.48 -31.01 -9.04
CA SER A 131 -23.51 -32.02 -8.61
C SER A 131 -23.45 -33.18 -9.60
N TRP A 132 -22.40 -33.21 -10.43
CA TRP A 132 -22.04 -34.40 -11.21
C TRP A 132 -21.40 -35.44 -10.31
N ASN A 133 -22.21 -36.36 -9.77
CA ASN A 133 -21.72 -37.49 -9.00
C ASN A 133 -21.00 -38.53 -9.89
N LEU A 134 -19.71 -38.31 -10.12
CA LEU A 134 -18.78 -39.32 -10.66
C LEU A 134 -18.22 -40.19 -9.53
N ALA A 135 -19.11 -40.96 -8.89
CA ALA A 135 -18.76 -41.86 -7.78
C ALA A 135 -19.49 -43.21 -7.88
N ALA A 136 -19.39 -43.86 -9.04
CA ALA A 136 -19.97 -45.19 -9.28
C ALA A 136 -19.16 -46.04 -10.28
N SER A 137 -17.84 -46.16 -10.07
CA SER A 137 -17.03 -47.28 -10.61
C SER A 137 -15.61 -47.29 -10.02
N ALA A 138 -15.47 -47.84 -8.83
CA ALA A 138 -14.19 -48.34 -8.34
C ALA A 138 -14.41 -49.56 -7.43
N VAL A 139 -13.89 -50.71 -7.89
CA VAL A 139 -13.57 -51.92 -7.12
C VAL A 139 -14.71 -52.62 -6.35
N SER A 140 -15.17 -53.72 -6.94
CA SER A 140 -15.26 -55.01 -6.22
C SER A 140 -15.09 -56.15 -7.23
N GLN A 141 -14.10 -57.01 -7.01
CA GLN A 141 -14.10 -58.35 -7.61
C GLN A 141 -15.28 -59.13 -7.03
N PRO A 142 -15.87 -60.07 -7.79
CA PRO A 142 -15.59 -61.46 -7.42
C PRO A 142 -15.56 -62.45 -8.60
N SER A 143 -14.74 -63.49 -8.47
CA SER A 143 -15.08 -64.82 -9.00
C SER A 143 -16.29 -65.35 -8.21
N VAL A 144 -17.22 -66.15 -8.74
CA VAL A 144 -17.04 -67.35 -9.56
C VAL A 144 -18.34 -67.71 -10.29
N ASN A 145 -18.22 -68.52 -11.34
CA ASN A 145 -19.22 -69.48 -11.86
C ASN A 145 -20.48 -69.03 -12.65
N ALA A 146 -20.70 -69.80 -13.72
CA ALA A 146 -21.97 -70.23 -14.33
C ALA A 146 -22.76 -69.29 -15.28
N SER A 147 -22.83 -69.76 -16.53
CA SER A 147 -23.99 -69.75 -17.44
C SER A 147 -24.71 -68.44 -17.79
N THR A 148 -24.58 -68.02 -19.06
CA THR A 148 -25.65 -67.78 -20.06
C THR A 148 -25.08 -66.95 -21.21
N ARG A 149 -24.52 -67.60 -22.24
CA ARG A 149 -25.14 -67.81 -23.57
C ARG A 149 -25.27 -66.53 -24.42
N VAL A 150 -24.18 -66.18 -25.11
CA VAL A 150 -24.20 -65.30 -26.29
C VAL A 150 -24.71 -66.11 -27.50
N PRO A 151 -25.54 -65.55 -28.40
CA PRO A 151 -25.97 -66.24 -29.61
C PRO A 151 -24.83 -66.31 -30.63
N ALA A 152 -24.30 -67.51 -30.86
CA ALA A 152 -23.42 -67.79 -31.99
C ALA A 152 -24.27 -68.11 -33.24
N TYR A 153 -23.83 -67.62 -34.40
CA TYR A 153 -24.40 -68.02 -35.68
C TYR A 153 -24.12 -69.51 -35.93
N GLU A 154 -25.17 -70.29 -36.17
CA GLU A 154 -25.06 -71.71 -36.52
C GLU A 154 -24.73 -71.87 -38.01
N LEU A 155 -23.66 -72.60 -38.32
CA LEU A 155 -23.50 -73.27 -39.62
C LEU A 155 -23.96 -74.74 -39.44
N PRO A 156 -24.78 -75.31 -40.34
CA PRO A 156 -25.23 -76.69 -40.17
C PRO A 156 -24.09 -77.70 -40.35
N THR A 157 -23.93 -78.63 -39.42
CA THR A 157 -23.07 -79.81 -39.62
C THR A 157 -23.69 -81.03 -38.91
N GLU A 158 -24.85 -81.44 -39.42
CA GLU A 158 -25.44 -82.75 -39.12
C GLU A 158 -24.68 -83.84 -39.89
N ILE A 159 -23.82 -84.58 -39.20
CA ILE A 159 -23.36 -85.91 -39.66
C ILE A 159 -23.48 -86.87 -38.47
N SER A 160 -24.69 -87.35 -38.23
CA SER A 160 -24.94 -88.42 -37.25
C SER A 160 -24.38 -89.75 -37.77
N ALA A 161 -23.42 -90.32 -37.03
CA ALA A 161 -22.84 -91.63 -37.31
C ALA A 161 -23.34 -92.68 -36.30
N SER A 162 -24.26 -93.56 -36.73
CA SER A 162 -24.40 -94.94 -36.23
C SER A 162 -25.40 -95.72 -37.09
N GLY A 163 -24.92 -96.79 -37.72
CA GLY A 163 -25.72 -97.58 -38.66
C GLY A 163 -24.91 -98.65 -39.38
N VAL A 164 -24.26 -99.54 -38.63
CA VAL A 164 -23.59 -100.72 -39.21
C VAL A 164 -24.66 -101.71 -39.69
N VAL A 165 -24.91 -101.74 -41.01
CA VAL A 165 -25.38 -102.94 -41.70
C VAL A 165 -24.60 -103.11 -43.00
N THR A 166 -24.10 -104.32 -43.18
CA THR A 166 -23.32 -104.82 -44.31
C THR A 166 -23.95 -104.55 -45.68
N SER A 167 -23.20 -103.91 -46.58
CA SER A 167 -23.09 -104.27 -48.00
C SER A 167 -21.89 -103.55 -48.61
N SER A 168 -21.09 -104.27 -49.39
CA SER A 168 -19.94 -103.71 -50.10
C SER A 168 -20.38 -103.18 -51.47
N PRO A 169 -20.07 -101.92 -51.82
CA PRO A 169 -19.90 -101.52 -53.21
C PRO A 169 -18.44 -101.15 -53.48
N ASP A 170 -17.90 -101.82 -54.48
CA ASP A 170 -16.69 -101.50 -55.23
C ASP A 170 -16.58 -99.99 -55.54
N TRP A 171 -15.50 -99.34 -55.07
CA TRP A 171 -15.15 -97.95 -55.42
C TRP A 171 -14.02 -97.87 -56.47
N GLY A 172 -13.77 -98.96 -57.21
CA GLY A 172 -13.03 -98.88 -58.46
C GLY A 172 -13.82 -98.09 -59.51
N ARG A 173 -13.28 -96.93 -59.93
CA ARG A 173 -13.64 -96.11 -61.13
C ARG A 173 -14.68 -94.99 -60.93
N SER A 174 -14.20 -93.74 -60.73
CA SER A 174 -14.79 -92.52 -61.32
C SER A 174 -13.92 -91.25 -61.16
N GLU A 175 -12.63 -91.33 -61.53
CA GLU A 175 -11.68 -90.20 -61.45
C GLU A 175 -11.71 -89.25 -62.69
N THR A 176 -12.84 -89.20 -63.43
CA THR A 176 -12.87 -88.57 -64.77
C THR A 176 -14.11 -87.73 -65.10
N GLN A 177 -14.94 -87.33 -64.13
CA GLN A 177 -16.01 -86.34 -64.34
C GLN A 177 -16.14 -85.33 -63.19
N ILE A 178 -15.09 -84.56 -62.92
CA ILE A 178 -15.26 -83.27 -62.24
C ILE A 178 -15.80 -82.29 -63.30
N SER A 179 -17.10 -82.01 -63.27
CA SER A 179 -17.72 -81.05 -64.19
C SER A 179 -17.06 -79.66 -64.03
N PRO A 180 -16.72 -78.96 -65.13
CA PRO A 180 -16.07 -77.65 -65.07
C PRO A 180 -16.88 -76.60 -64.29
N GLN A 181 -18.20 -76.79 -64.20
CA GLN A 181 -19.14 -76.00 -63.39
C GLN A 181 -18.76 -75.94 -61.90
N ILE A 182 -18.39 -77.06 -61.28
CA ILE A 182 -18.10 -77.11 -59.83
C ILE A 182 -16.78 -76.40 -59.54
N LEU A 183 -15.81 -76.50 -60.47
CA LEU A 183 -14.55 -75.75 -60.41
C LEU A 183 -14.78 -74.24 -60.60
N SER A 184 -15.68 -73.81 -61.50
CA SER A 184 -16.00 -72.38 -61.65
C SER A 184 -16.73 -71.81 -60.43
N ASP A 185 -17.66 -72.56 -59.84
CA ASP A 185 -18.42 -72.11 -58.67
C ASP A 185 -17.53 -72.02 -57.43
N ALA A 186 -16.63 -72.99 -57.23
CA ALA A 186 -15.61 -72.94 -56.19
C ALA A 186 -14.62 -71.79 -56.39
N ALA A 187 -14.22 -71.50 -57.63
CA ALA A 187 -13.35 -70.36 -57.94
C ALA A 187 -14.04 -69.01 -57.68
N ALA A 188 -15.33 -68.88 -58.04
CA ALA A 188 -16.13 -67.69 -57.76
C ALA A 188 -16.32 -67.46 -56.24
N ALA A 189 -16.57 -68.54 -55.48
CA ALA A 189 -16.65 -68.48 -54.02
C ALA A 189 -15.31 -68.05 -53.40
N LYS A 190 -14.19 -68.61 -53.87
CA LYS A 190 -12.83 -68.20 -53.45
C LYS A 190 -12.58 -66.72 -53.71
N GLN A 191 -12.87 -66.23 -54.93
CA GLN A 191 -12.72 -64.82 -55.29
C GLN A 191 -13.58 -63.91 -54.41
N LYS A 192 -14.82 -64.30 -54.09
CA LYS A 192 -15.70 -63.56 -53.17
C LYS A 192 -15.12 -63.47 -51.75
N ILE A 193 -14.54 -64.57 -51.25
CA ILE A 193 -13.87 -64.61 -49.94
C ILE A 193 -12.62 -63.71 -49.97
N GLU A 194 -11.80 -63.78 -51.01
CA GLU A 194 -10.61 -62.93 -51.18
C GLU A 194 -10.96 -61.43 -51.22
N ILE A 195 -12.03 -61.05 -51.93
CA ILE A 195 -12.53 -59.67 -51.95
C ILE A 195 -13.02 -59.24 -50.57
N SER A 196 -13.78 -60.07 -49.85
CA SER A 196 -14.27 -59.73 -48.50
C SER A 196 -13.14 -59.65 -47.46
N LEU A 197 -12.12 -60.50 -47.59
CA LEU A 197 -10.91 -60.47 -46.75
C LEU A 197 -10.07 -59.22 -47.04
N ALA A 198 -9.94 -58.81 -48.31
CA ALA A 198 -9.30 -57.56 -48.67
C ALA A 198 -10.06 -56.34 -48.11
N ALA A 199 -11.40 -56.34 -48.17
CA ALA A 199 -12.24 -55.30 -47.58
C ALA A 199 -12.05 -55.21 -46.05
N LEU A 200 -12.16 -56.33 -45.33
CA LEU A 200 -11.93 -56.39 -43.88
C LEU A 200 -10.49 -55.97 -43.50
N GLN A 201 -9.49 -56.29 -44.31
CA GLN A 201 -8.12 -55.78 -44.12
C GLN A 201 -8.04 -54.26 -44.29
N THR A 202 -8.77 -53.66 -45.23
CA THR A 202 -8.81 -52.19 -45.37
C THR A 202 -9.55 -51.52 -44.22
N GLU A 203 -10.68 -52.07 -43.77
CA GLU A 203 -11.41 -51.59 -42.59
C GLU A 203 -10.55 -51.67 -41.32
N LEU A 204 -9.83 -52.78 -41.11
CA LEU A 204 -8.92 -52.92 -39.97
C LEU A 204 -7.76 -51.92 -40.01
N ARG A 205 -7.22 -51.59 -41.19
CA ARG A 205 -6.23 -50.52 -41.35
C ARG A 205 -6.84 -49.14 -41.03
N GLN A 206 -8.07 -48.88 -41.50
CA GLN A 206 -8.76 -47.62 -41.25
C GLN A 206 -9.10 -47.43 -39.76
N ILE A 207 -9.67 -48.43 -39.10
CA ILE A 207 -9.95 -48.42 -37.65
C ILE A 207 -8.64 -48.22 -36.86
N LYS A 208 -7.55 -48.89 -37.26
CA LYS A 208 -6.23 -48.69 -36.64
C LYS A 208 -5.73 -47.24 -36.78
N GLY A 209 -5.96 -46.60 -37.93
CA GLY A 209 -5.67 -45.18 -38.14
C GLY A 209 -6.52 -44.27 -37.24
N HIS A 210 -7.84 -44.49 -37.20
CA HIS A 210 -8.72 -43.74 -36.30
C HIS A 210 -8.32 -43.90 -34.82
N ILE A 211 -7.86 -45.09 -34.40
CA ILE A 211 -7.35 -45.32 -33.04
C ILE A 211 -6.06 -44.51 -32.78
N THR A 212 -5.14 -44.39 -33.74
CA THR A 212 -3.94 -43.56 -33.56
C THR A 212 -4.29 -42.06 -33.50
N ASP A 213 -5.24 -41.60 -34.30
CA ASP A 213 -5.64 -40.19 -34.33
C ASP A 213 -6.42 -39.79 -33.07
N HIS A 214 -7.35 -40.65 -32.62
CA HIS A 214 -8.04 -40.48 -31.33
C HIS A 214 -7.07 -40.52 -30.14
N ARG A 215 -6.02 -41.35 -30.22
CA ARG A 215 -4.96 -41.37 -29.20
C ARG A 215 -4.19 -40.05 -29.19
N GLN A 216 -3.74 -39.56 -30.35
CA GLN A 216 -2.97 -38.31 -30.45
C GLN A 216 -3.80 -37.09 -30.01
N THR A 217 -5.07 -37.01 -30.38
CA THR A 217 -5.98 -35.94 -29.94
C THR A 217 -6.25 -36.00 -28.44
N ARG A 218 -6.44 -37.20 -27.86
CA ARG A 218 -6.55 -37.37 -26.40
C ARG A 218 -5.26 -36.98 -25.66
N GLU A 219 -4.10 -37.33 -26.20
CA GLU A 219 -2.79 -36.93 -25.65
C GLU A 219 -2.55 -35.42 -25.77
N LYS A 220 -3.07 -34.75 -26.81
CA LYS A 220 -3.08 -33.29 -26.90
C LYS A 220 -3.98 -32.68 -25.83
N LEU A 221 -5.26 -33.06 -25.79
CA LEU A 221 -6.22 -32.53 -24.82
C LEU A 221 -5.76 -32.78 -23.37
N SER A 222 -5.09 -33.90 -23.09
CA SER A 222 -4.52 -34.18 -21.77
C SER A 222 -3.36 -33.25 -21.39
N ARG A 223 -2.62 -32.70 -22.36
CA ARG A 223 -1.60 -31.66 -22.13
C ARG A 223 -2.27 -30.31 -21.93
N ASP A 224 -3.14 -29.91 -22.85
CA ASP A 224 -3.90 -28.66 -22.77
C ASP A 224 -4.66 -28.52 -21.42
N VAL A 225 -5.26 -29.62 -20.91
CA VAL A 225 -5.92 -29.68 -19.58
C VAL A 225 -4.95 -29.63 -18.39
N ALA A 226 -3.71 -30.10 -18.56
CA ALA A 226 -2.68 -29.97 -17.52
C ALA A 226 -2.16 -28.53 -17.44
N ASP A 227 -1.92 -27.90 -18.59
CA ASP A 227 -1.43 -26.53 -18.70
C ASP A 227 -2.46 -25.54 -18.11
N ILE A 228 -3.74 -25.63 -18.52
CA ILE A 228 -4.85 -24.81 -17.96
C ILE A 228 -5.00 -25.03 -16.44
N ARG A 229 -4.72 -26.24 -15.92
CA ARG A 229 -4.78 -26.51 -14.48
C ARG A 229 -3.65 -25.81 -13.72
N GLU A 230 -2.46 -25.72 -14.30
CA GLU A 230 -1.33 -25.02 -13.70
C GLU A 230 -1.51 -23.49 -13.79
N GLU A 231 -1.97 -22.95 -14.93
CA GLU A 231 -2.38 -21.54 -15.05
C GLU A 231 -3.43 -21.17 -13.99
N LYS A 232 -4.45 -22.03 -13.80
CA LYS A 232 -5.43 -21.83 -12.74
C LYS A 232 -4.78 -21.85 -11.35
N ARG A 233 -3.86 -22.78 -11.08
CA ARG A 233 -3.18 -22.87 -9.78
C ARG A 233 -2.36 -21.61 -9.48
N GLN A 234 -1.71 -21.05 -10.50
CA GLN A 234 -0.97 -19.79 -10.40
C GLN A 234 -1.92 -18.61 -10.16
N LEU A 235 -3.05 -18.53 -10.87
CA LEU A 235 -4.06 -17.49 -10.66
C LEU A 235 -4.72 -17.59 -9.27
N ASP A 236 -5.01 -18.80 -8.79
CA ASP A 236 -5.52 -19.04 -7.43
C ASP A 236 -4.48 -18.63 -6.36
N ALA A 237 -3.17 -18.64 -6.67
CA ALA A 237 -2.11 -18.16 -5.78
C ALA A 237 -1.99 -16.63 -5.79
N THR A 238 -2.01 -15.98 -6.97
CA THR A 238 -1.97 -14.51 -7.06
C THR A 238 -3.22 -13.87 -6.45
N VAL A 239 -4.41 -14.46 -6.63
CA VAL A 239 -5.66 -14.02 -5.98
C VAL A 239 -5.60 -14.14 -4.45
N LYS A 240 -4.86 -15.12 -3.90
CA LYS A 240 -4.62 -15.20 -2.45
C LYS A 240 -3.66 -14.12 -1.97
N THR A 241 -2.58 -13.89 -2.71
CA THR A 241 -1.57 -12.87 -2.37
C THR A 241 -2.19 -11.47 -2.37
N LEU A 242 -2.85 -11.08 -3.47
CA LEU A 242 -3.57 -9.81 -3.59
C LEU A 242 -4.68 -9.64 -2.53
N ARG A 243 -5.30 -10.74 -2.07
CA ARG A 243 -6.26 -10.70 -0.97
C ARG A 243 -5.58 -10.42 0.37
N GLY A 244 -4.38 -10.95 0.60
CA GLY A 244 -3.54 -10.63 1.76
C GLY A 244 -3.17 -9.15 1.77
N GLU A 245 -2.56 -8.66 0.67
CA GLU A 245 -2.20 -7.25 0.50
C GLU A 245 -3.37 -6.30 0.75
N VAL A 246 -4.56 -6.59 0.20
CA VAL A 246 -5.76 -5.77 0.43
C VAL A 246 -6.21 -5.83 1.90
N GLN A 247 -6.07 -6.98 2.57
CA GLN A 247 -6.42 -7.15 3.98
C GLN A 247 -5.42 -6.46 4.93
N GLU A 248 -4.16 -6.29 4.51
CA GLU A 248 -3.11 -5.54 5.22
C GLU A 248 -3.20 -4.02 4.99
N LEU A 249 -3.65 -3.58 3.81
CA LEU A 249 -3.88 -2.16 3.51
C LEU A 249 -5.15 -1.60 4.18
N GLU A 250 -6.15 -2.44 4.46
CA GLU A 250 -7.39 -2.05 5.13
C GLU A 250 -7.18 -1.40 6.53
N PRO A 251 -6.41 -1.99 7.48
CA PRO A 251 -6.14 -1.34 8.77
C PRO A 251 -5.33 -0.04 8.62
N CYS A 252 -4.34 0.01 7.71
CA CYS A 252 -3.58 1.22 7.43
C CYS A 252 -4.48 2.37 6.93
N ARG A 253 -5.51 2.06 6.11
CA ARG A 253 -6.53 3.05 5.72
C ARG A 253 -7.31 3.56 6.93
N VAL A 254 -7.74 2.68 7.83
CA VAL A 254 -8.51 3.05 9.04
C VAL A 254 -7.68 3.91 10.01
N GLU A 255 -6.39 3.61 10.17
CA GLU A 255 -5.47 4.45 10.95
C GLU A 255 -5.30 5.83 10.32
N LEU A 256 -5.13 5.91 8.99
CA LEU A 256 -5.06 7.18 8.27
C LEU A 256 -6.36 8.00 8.43
N GLU A 257 -7.53 7.36 8.31
CA GLU A 257 -8.84 7.98 8.57
C GLU A 257 -8.95 8.52 10.00
N GLN A 258 -8.42 7.79 10.99
CA GLN A 258 -8.39 8.24 12.39
C GLN A 258 -7.44 9.43 12.60
N PHE A 259 -6.25 9.43 11.98
CA PHE A 259 -5.34 10.58 12.01
C PHE A 259 -5.93 11.82 11.32
N LEU A 260 -6.64 11.64 10.21
CA LEU A 260 -7.34 12.73 9.52
C LEU A 260 -8.46 13.31 10.40
N ALA A 261 -9.31 12.47 11.00
CA ALA A 261 -10.37 12.93 11.92
C ALA A 261 -9.79 13.68 13.14
N TYR A 262 -8.68 13.22 13.70
CA TYR A 262 -7.97 13.92 14.78
C TYR A 262 -7.39 15.27 14.32
N ALA A 263 -6.79 15.32 13.13
CA ALA A 263 -6.23 16.54 12.56
C ALA A 263 -7.33 17.58 12.24
N GLU A 264 -8.48 17.14 11.72
CA GLU A 264 -9.66 17.99 11.49
C GLU A 264 -10.22 18.54 12.81
N ALA A 265 -10.35 17.71 13.86
CA ALA A 265 -10.77 18.17 15.18
C ALA A 265 -9.81 19.21 15.76
N LYS A 266 -8.49 18.99 15.64
CA LYS A 266 -7.47 19.95 16.08
C LYS A 266 -7.47 21.25 15.27
N LYS A 267 -7.73 21.17 13.96
CA LYS A 267 -7.94 22.34 13.11
C LYS A 267 -9.17 23.13 13.57
N GLN A 268 -10.30 22.46 13.81
CA GLN A 268 -11.53 23.11 14.27
C GLN A 268 -11.36 23.78 15.65
N GLU A 269 -10.62 23.15 16.56
CA GLU A 269 -10.24 23.74 17.86
C GLU A 269 -9.42 25.03 17.65
N LEU A 270 -8.40 25.01 16.79
CA LEU A 270 -7.59 26.19 16.46
C LEU A 270 -8.40 27.29 15.76
N GLU A 271 -9.30 26.97 14.83
CA GLU A 271 -10.20 27.93 14.20
C GLU A 271 -11.14 28.57 15.26
N SER A 272 -11.68 27.75 16.18
CA SER A 272 -12.52 28.25 17.29
C SER A 272 -11.76 29.15 18.26
N GLY A 273 -10.45 28.96 18.45
CA GLY A 273 -9.59 29.83 19.25
C GLY A 273 -9.10 31.08 18.49
N SER A 274 -8.93 31.00 17.18
CA SER A 274 -8.49 32.11 16.33
C SER A 274 -9.57 33.17 16.15
N ASN A 275 -10.84 32.77 16.02
CA ASN A 275 -11.98 33.67 15.85
C ASN A 275 -12.13 34.72 16.98
N PRO A 276 -12.14 34.37 18.29
CA PRO A 276 -12.23 35.35 19.37
C PRO A 276 -10.96 36.22 19.49
N LEU A 277 -9.79 35.69 19.14
CA LEU A 277 -8.55 36.50 19.06
C LEU A 277 -8.64 37.56 17.95
N GLN A 278 -9.16 37.19 16.78
CA GLN A 278 -9.38 38.13 15.68
C GLN A 278 -10.42 39.19 16.03
N GLU A 279 -11.48 38.82 16.76
CA GLU A 279 -12.50 39.75 17.22
C GLU A 279 -11.97 40.70 18.30
N ALA A 280 -11.20 40.21 19.27
CA ALA A 280 -10.51 41.03 20.26
C ALA A 280 -9.50 42.00 19.61
N LEU A 281 -8.82 41.59 18.54
CA LEU A 281 -7.92 42.45 17.77
C LEU A 281 -8.70 43.58 17.07
N LYS A 282 -9.84 43.30 16.43
CA LYS A 282 -10.72 44.35 15.89
C LYS A 282 -11.20 45.32 16.97
N GLN A 283 -11.62 44.82 18.13
CA GLN A 283 -12.06 45.65 19.25
C GLN A 283 -10.95 46.58 19.75
N LEU A 284 -9.73 46.06 19.93
CA LEU A 284 -8.55 46.86 20.26
C LEU A 284 -8.21 47.87 19.16
N GLN A 285 -8.33 47.51 17.89
CA GLN A 285 -8.11 48.42 16.78
C GLN A 285 -9.12 49.59 16.81
N THR A 286 -10.41 49.31 16.98
CA THR A 286 -11.43 50.38 17.11
C THR A 286 -11.22 51.26 18.35
N GLN A 287 -10.73 50.69 19.45
CA GLN A 287 -10.38 51.47 20.65
C GLN A 287 -9.16 52.37 20.41
N VAL A 288 -8.15 51.89 19.67
CA VAL A 288 -6.98 52.72 19.28
C VAL A 288 -7.39 53.83 18.31
N GLU A 289 -8.28 53.55 17.35
CA GLU A 289 -8.82 54.56 16.44
C GLU A 289 -9.61 55.65 17.19
N LEU A 290 -10.43 55.26 18.17
CA LEU A 290 -11.15 56.21 19.04
C LEU A 290 -10.20 57.07 19.88
N LEU A 291 -9.19 56.46 20.53
CA LEU A 291 -8.19 57.20 21.31
C LEU A 291 -7.32 58.13 20.45
N GLN A 292 -7.05 57.76 19.19
CA GLN A 292 -6.35 58.65 18.25
C GLN A 292 -7.20 59.87 17.89
N GLU A 293 -8.52 59.71 17.77
CA GLU A 293 -9.42 60.83 17.48
C GLU A 293 -9.61 61.74 18.71
N GLU A 294 -9.76 61.18 19.92
CA GLU A 294 -9.74 61.96 21.16
C GLU A 294 -8.43 62.76 21.32
N LEU A 295 -7.28 62.16 20.97
CA LEU A 295 -5.99 62.87 20.95
C LEU A 295 -5.97 64.02 19.94
N ARG A 296 -6.48 63.83 18.71
CA ARG A 296 -6.59 64.92 17.74
C ARG A 296 -7.49 66.05 18.22
N GLU A 297 -8.63 65.72 18.82
CA GLU A 297 -9.54 66.73 19.36
C GLU A 297 -8.85 67.56 20.45
N LEU A 298 -8.14 66.90 21.38
CA LEU A 298 -7.36 67.56 22.43
C LEU A 298 -6.22 68.40 21.85
N GLU A 299 -5.52 67.96 20.81
CA GLU A 299 -4.50 68.75 20.10
C GLU A 299 -5.09 70.03 19.50
N VAL A 300 -6.25 69.95 18.84
CA VAL A 300 -6.95 71.12 18.28
C VAL A 300 -7.40 72.07 19.40
N GLN A 301 -7.97 71.56 20.49
CA GLN A 301 -8.34 72.37 21.66
C GLN A 301 -7.14 73.06 22.32
N ILE A 302 -5.95 72.43 22.33
CA ILE A 302 -4.72 73.04 22.84
C ILE A 302 -4.22 74.15 21.91
N LEU A 303 -4.31 73.97 20.59
CA LEU A 303 -3.94 75.00 19.61
C LEU A 303 -4.86 76.23 19.70
N ASP A 304 -6.18 76.03 19.82
CA ASP A 304 -7.13 77.12 20.00
C ASP A 304 -6.92 77.87 21.33
N ARG A 305 -6.70 77.16 22.44
CA ARG A 305 -6.35 77.81 23.71
C ARG A 305 -5.01 78.56 23.65
N ARG A 306 -4.05 78.13 22.84
CA ARG A 306 -2.79 78.86 22.63
C ARG A 306 -3.01 80.15 21.84
N SER A 307 -3.78 80.13 20.75
CA SER A 307 -4.07 81.33 19.96
C SER A 307 -4.88 82.37 20.77
N GLN A 308 -5.87 81.91 21.55
CA GLN A 308 -6.60 82.77 22.50
C GLN A 308 -5.67 83.39 23.54
N LYS A 309 -4.72 82.62 24.08
CA LYS A 309 -3.72 83.11 25.04
C LYS A 309 -2.82 84.17 24.39
N GLU A 310 -2.30 83.93 23.19
CA GLU A 310 -1.45 84.88 22.46
C GLU A 310 -2.19 86.20 22.18
N LEU A 311 -3.47 86.14 21.81
CA LEU A 311 -4.31 87.32 21.58
C LEU A 311 -4.55 88.12 22.88
N LEU A 312 -4.74 87.44 24.01
CA LEU A 312 -4.83 88.09 25.33
C LEU A 312 -3.47 88.68 25.76
N GLU A 313 -2.35 87.99 25.53
CA GLU A 313 -1.00 88.49 25.80
C GLU A 313 -0.69 89.74 24.94
N GLN A 314 -1.11 89.77 23.68
CA GLN A 314 -1.02 90.96 22.82
C GLN A 314 -1.85 92.14 23.36
N GLN A 315 -3.09 91.91 23.81
CA GLN A 315 -3.91 92.96 24.43
C GLN A 315 -3.28 93.50 25.71
N VAL A 316 -2.79 92.62 26.60
CA VAL A 316 -2.10 93.01 27.84
C VAL A 316 -0.82 93.79 27.53
N ALA A 317 -0.05 93.37 26.51
CA ALA A 317 1.13 94.10 26.06
C ALA A 317 0.79 95.50 25.52
N ALA A 318 -0.28 95.63 24.73
CA ALA A 318 -0.75 96.93 24.21
C ALA A 318 -1.23 97.86 25.33
N LEU A 319 -1.99 97.34 26.30
CA LEU A 319 -2.42 98.09 27.48
C LEU A 319 -1.23 98.55 28.34
N ASN A 320 -0.27 97.66 28.58
CA ASN A 320 0.97 97.99 29.30
C ASN A 320 1.81 99.03 28.56
N ALA A 321 1.92 98.96 27.22
CA ALA A 321 2.64 99.94 26.42
C ALA A 321 1.98 101.34 26.49
N LEU A 322 0.65 101.40 26.47
CA LEU A 322 -0.10 102.65 26.65
C LEU A 322 0.07 103.22 28.07
N GLN A 323 0.16 102.34 29.08
CA GLN A 323 0.48 102.72 30.46
C GLN A 323 1.92 103.21 30.62
N GLN A 324 2.89 102.64 29.91
CA GLN A 324 4.29 103.13 29.89
C GLN A 324 4.41 104.47 29.16
N ALA A 325 3.73 104.64 28.03
CA ALA A 325 3.70 105.89 27.28
C ALA A 325 3.07 107.06 28.07
N SER A 326 2.19 106.76 29.02
CA SER A 326 1.60 107.75 29.95
C SER A 326 2.39 107.97 31.24
N GLN A 327 3.51 107.26 31.45
CA GLN A 327 4.39 107.39 32.63
C GLN A 327 5.77 108.00 32.32
N ALA A 328 6.05 108.46 31.10
CA ALA A 328 7.34 109.04 30.72
C ALA A 328 7.46 110.56 31.04
N PRO A 329 8.41 111.00 31.88
CA PRO A 329 8.74 112.42 32.10
C PRO A 329 9.96 112.88 31.27
N LEU A 330 10.21 114.20 31.29
CA LEU A 330 11.29 114.91 30.58
C LEU A 330 12.72 114.69 31.15
N VAL A 331 13.71 115.30 30.46
CA VAL A 331 15.15 115.58 30.82
C VAL A 331 16.10 114.45 30.38
N VAL A 332 16.94 114.56 29.33
CA VAL A 332 18.04 115.50 28.92
C VAL A 332 19.43 115.15 29.48
N LEU A 333 20.28 114.62 28.58
CA LEU A 333 21.75 114.74 28.36
C LEU A 333 22.81 114.56 29.49
N GLU A 334 24.03 114.25 29.02
CA GLU A 334 25.36 114.18 29.70
C GLU A 334 25.60 112.99 30.65
N GLU A 335 26.84 112.48 30.87
CA GLU A 335 28.05 112.27 30.04
C GLU A 335 29.01 111.34 30.86
N THR A 336 30.07 110.76 30.26
CA THR A 336 31.24 110.11 30.95
C THR A 336 31.01 108.82 31.79
N GLU A 337 31.97 107.91 32.06
CA GLU A 337 33.08 107.34 31.27
C GLU A 337 33.63 106.03 31.95
N VAL A 338 34.35 105.18 31.20
CA VAL A 338 35.30 104.07 31.56
C VAL A 338 35.06 103.15 32.80
N THR A 339 34.94 101.82 32.57
CA THR A 339 36.03 100.81 32.76
C THR A 339 35.62 99.33 32.56
N SER A 340 36.37 98.63 31.67
CA SER A 340 37.02 97.30 31.84
C SER A 340 36.39 96.26 32.79
N LYS A 341 36.22 94.96 32.49
CA LYS A 341 36.65 93.98 31.45
C LYS A 341 35.66 92.78 31.52
N ASN A 342 35.56 91.77 30.67
CA ASN A 342 36.33 91.22 29.52
C ASN A 342 35.29 90.66 28.50
N GLY A 343 35.56 89.92 27.41
CA GLY A 343 36.74 89.35 26.77
C GLY A 343 36.34 88.11 25.93
N SER A 344 36.70 88.09 24.64
CA SER A 344 36.66 86.95 23.67
C SER A 344 35.28 86.48 23.16
N VAL A 345 34.86 86.69 21.89
CA VAL A 345 35.41 86.17 20.61
C VAL A 345 35.38 84.62 20.60
N ARG A 346 34.62 83.91 19.72
CA ARG A 346 34.63 83.95 18.24
C ARG A 346 33.41 83.23 17.60
N ASN A 347 33.17 83.46 16.29
CA ASN A 347 32.41 82.67 15.29
C ASN A 347 31.74 81.34 15.74
N GLY A 348 30.52 80.97 15.32
CA GLY A 348 29.74 81.39 14.15
C GLY A 348 29.26 80.17 13.35
N GLY A 349 28.06 80.28 12.77
CA GLY A 349 27.66 79.54 11.58
C GLY A 349 26.89 78.21 11.73
N SER A 350 25.65 78.25 11.24
CA SER A 350 24.98 77.18 10.46
C SER A 350 24.28 76.00 11.15
N ASN A 351 22.96 76.00 10.94
CA ASN A 351 22.11 74.91 10.44
C ASN A 351 21.86 73.60 11.22
N ASN A 352 20.54 73.38 11.37
CA ASN A 352 19.81 72.12 11.16
C ASN A 352 19.91 70.97 12.17
N GLN A 353 18.77 70.78 12.86
CA GLN A 353 17.86 69.63 12.64
C GLN A 353 18.24 68.30 13.33
N GLY A 354 17.32 67.77 14.13
CA GLY A 354 17.49 66.44 14.76
C GLY A 354 16.85 66.32 16.14
N ASP A 355 15.53 66.30 16.13
CA ASP A 355 14.58 65.52 16.95
C ASP A 355 15.03 64.63 18.16
N ALA A 356 14.03 64.36 19.00
CA ALA A 356 13.84 63.21 19.87
C ALA A 356 14.47 63.14 21.30
N THR A 357 13.57 62.92 22.26
CA THR A 357 13.71 62.18 23.53
C THR A 357 14.59 62.72 24.66
N ALA A 358 13.96 63.11 25.79
CA ALA A 358 14.39 62.71 27.14
C ALA A 358 13.35 62.95 28.26
N VAL A 359 12.93 61.85 28.90
CA VAL A 359 12.71 61.69 30.37
C VAL A 359 11.60 62.50 31.08
N VAL A 360 10.51 61.78 31.36
CA VAL A 360 9.54 62.03 32.45
C VAL A 360 10.14 61.67 33.81
N ARG A 361 9.87 62.45 34.88
CA ARG A 361 10.10 62.00 36.28
C ARG A 361 9.23 62.71 37.35
N ALA A 362 8.18 62.05 37.84
CA ALA A 362 7.65 62.07 39.22
C ALA A 362 6.37 61.19 39.29
N LYS A 363 6.31 60.03 39.96
CA LYS A 363 6.30 59.71 41.42
C LYS A 363 4.98 60.00 42.19
N LYS A 364 4.14 58.96 42.36
CA LYS A 364 3.34 58.58 43.58
C LYS A 364 2.61 57.24 43.26
N THR A 365 2.80 56.06 43.85
CA THR A 365 2.84 55.52 45.24
C THR A 365 1.44 55.20 45.84
N ILE A 366 1.31 54.03 46.51
CA ILE A 366 0.17 53.46 47.32
C ILE A 366 -0.73 52.45 46.55
N VAL A 367 -1.13 51.24 47.02
CA VAL A 367 -0.69 50.32 48.14
C VAL A 367 -1.12 48.85 47.85
N THR A 368 -0.48 47.91 48.56
CA THR A 368 -0.63 46.44 48.64
C THR A 368 -1.97 45.87 49.18
N GLN A 369 -2.38 44.70 48.68
CA GLN A 369 -2.94 43.51 49.39
C GLN A 369 -2.82 42.34 48.38
N GLU A 370 -2.20 41.18 48.60
CA GLU A 370 -2.09 40.25 49.75
C GLU A 370 -3.39 39.53 50.13
N THR A 371 -3.48 38.24 49.75
CA THR A 371 -3.89 37.14 50.64
C THR A 371 -3.42 35.81 50.05
N ALA A 372 -3.12 34.84 50.91
CA ALA A 372 -2.41 33.60 50.57
C ALA A 372 -3.24 32.34 50.92
N ALA A 373 -2.58 31.16 50.87
CA ALA A 373 -3.00 29.82 51.30
C ALA A 373 -3.66 28.91 50.23
N LYS A 374 -3.43 27.59 50.19
CA LYS A 374 -2.47 26.71 50.92
C LYS A 374 -2.30 25.38 50.15
N ARG A 375 -1.09 24.84 50.10
CA ARG A 375 -0.80 23.38 49.92
C ARG A 375 -1.02 22.67 51.29
N PRO A 376 -1.11 21.31 51.43
CA PRO A 376 -0.01 20.39 51.07
C PRO A 376 -0.35 18.88 50.83
N THR A 377 0.71 18.06 50.66
CA THR A 377 0.84 16.59 50.96
C THR A 377 -0.10 15.60 50.21
N THR A 378 0.35 14.78 49.24
CA THR A 378 1.19 13.55 49.34
C THR A 378 0.58 12.41 50.18
N ILE A 379 0.39 11.19 49.61
CA ILE A 379 0.52 9.84 50.23
C ILE A 379 -0.10 8.73 49.34
N ALA A 380 0.41 7.49 49.49
CA ALA A 380 -0.20 6.18 49.15
C ALA A 380 -0.33 5.70 47.68
N LYS A 381 0.76 5.04 47.24
CA LYS A 381 0.76 3.64 46.78
C LYS A 381 -0.36 2.77 47.41
N PRO A 382 -0.97 1.86 46.64
CA PRO A 382 -1.32 0.54 47.19
C PRO A 382 -0.61 -0.59 46.43
N ALA A 383 -0.08 -1.55 47.19
CA ALA A 383 0.30 -2.84 46.65
C ALA A 383 -0.86 -3.84 46.84
N ARG A 384 -1.04 -4.71 45.83
CA ARG A 384 -1.42 -6.14 45.90
C ARG A 384 -2.34 -6.64 47.04
N PRO A 385 -3.27 -7.55 46.71
CA PRO A 385 -3.47 -8.75 47.51
C PRO A 385 -2.95 -10.01 46.80
N LEU A 386 -2.37 -10.93 47.57
CA LEU A 386 -1.99 -12.26 47.10
C LEU A 386 -3.22 -13.20 47.05
N LYS A 387 -3.30 -14.01 45.99
CA LYS A 387 -3.58 -15.45 46.12
C LYS A 387 -2.32 -16.14 45.53
N SER A 388 -1.59 -17.02 46.22
CA SER A 388 -1.98 -18.17 47.04
C SER A 388 -2.65 -19.27 46.22
N GLY A 389 -1.81 -20.10 45.61
CA GLY A 389 -2.14 -21.37 44.98
C GLY A 389 -0.86 -22.21 44.94
N ALA A 390 -0.72 -23.17 45.86
CA ALA A 390 0.47 -24.00 46.00
C ALA A 390 0.35 -25.32 45.21
N GLY A 391 1.50 -25.94 44.93
CA GLY A 391 1.65 -27.16 44.11
C GLY A 391 2.96 -27.08 43.34
N GLN A 392 4.13 -27.17 43.98
CA GLN A 392 4.76 -28.44 44.37
C GLN A 392 4.64 -29.53 43.29
N PHE A 393 5.74 -29.77 42.56
CA PHE A 393 6.46 -31.04 42.62
C PHE A 393 7.95 -30.80 42.34
N SER A 394 8.81 -31.40 43.15
CA SER A 394 10.27 -31.41 42.97
C SER A 394 10.73 -32.82 42.63
N THR A 395 11.59 -32.99 41.62
CA THR A 395 12.66 -34.00 41.49
C THR A 395 13.31 -33.81 40.12
N ALA A 396 14.62 -34.03 39.89
CA ALA A 396 15.74 -34.26 40.80
C ALA A 396 17.03 -33.76 40.14
N ALA A 397 18.06 -33.43 40.92
CA ALA A 397 19.38 -33.10 40.40
C ALA A 397 20.26 -34.35 40.24
N VAL A 398 21.05 -34.41 39.17
CA VAL A 398 22.26 -35.26 39.06
C VAL A 398 23.38 -34.43 38.43
N LEU A 399 24.61 -34.67 38.91
CA LEU A 399 25.85 -33.91 38.68
C LEU A 399 26.72 -34.57 37.55
N PRO A 400 27.90 -34.03 37.14
CA PRO A 400 28.13 -33.73 35.71
C PRO A 400 29.30 -34.47 35.03
N GLU A 401 29.48 -34.13 33.74
CA GLU A 401 30.71 -34.27 32.91
C GLU A 401 31.12 -35.69 32.44
N PRO A 402 31.91 -35.83 31.33
CA PRO A 402 32.70 -34.79 30.65
C PRO A 402 32.46 -34.58 29.14
N LEU A 403 32.71 -33.33 28.73
CA LEU A 403 33.42 -32.90 27.52
C LEU A 403 33.54 -33.91 26.35
N VAL A 404 32.60 -33.85 25.40
CA VAL A 404 32.88 -34.11 23.98
C VAL A 404 32.37 -32.94 23.18
N ALA A 405 33.19 -32.45 22.24
CA ALA A 405 32.91 -31.24 21.46
C ALA A 405 31.87 -31.51 20.36
N ASP A 406 30.60 -31.46 20.72
CA ASP A 406 29.52 -31.37 19.74
C ASP A 406 29.59 -30.01 19.03
N LYS A 407 30.10 -30.05 17.79
CA LYS A 407 29.86 -29.00 16.80
C LYS A 407 28.35 -28.70 16.80
N PRO A 408 27.91 -27.43 16.81
CA PRO A 408 26.51 -27.09 16.61
C PRO A 408 26.12 -27.22 15.12
N SER A 409 26.37 -28.40 14.54
CA SER A 409 25.79 -28.86 13.28
C SER A 409 24.32 -29.24 13.50
N THR A 410 23.56 -28.28 14.01
CA THR A 410 22.10 -28.28 13.93
C THR A 410 21.79 -27.14 12.99
N GLU A 411 21.62 -27.44 11.70
CA GLU A 411 21.37 -26.45 10.65
C GLU A 411 20.25 -25.48 11.09
N LEU A 412 20.47 -24.18 10.91
CA LEU A 412 19.35 -23.24 10.86
C LEU A 412 18.60 -23.52 9.55
N PRO A 413 17.26 -23.46 9.52
CA PRO A 413 16.53 -23.59 8.26
C PRO A 413 17.07 -22.58 7.24
N ASN A 414 17.06 -22.94 5.96
CA ASN A 414 17.68 -22.12 4.90
C ASN A 414 17.20 -20.66 4.94
N GLU A 415 15.89 -20.46 5.16
CA GLU A 415 15.22 -19.16 5.38
C GLU A 415 15.92 -18.27 6.42
N TRP A 416 16.33 -18.85 7.56
CA TRP A 416 17.04 -18.13 8.63
C TRP A 416 18.50 -17.84 8.30
N THR A 417 19.12 -18.68 7.47
CA THR A 417 20.48 -18.44 6.97
C THR A 417 20.46 -17.34 5.91
N GLU A 418 19.44 -17.31 5.06
CA GLU A 418 19.20 -16.27 4.07
C GLU A 418 18.88 -14.92 4.74
N PHE A 419 17.98 -14.91 5.74
CA PHE A 419 17.74 -13.72 6.58
C PHE A 419 19.04 -13.19 7.20
N MET A 420 19.90 -14.05 7.76
CA MET A 420 21.19 -13.64 8.34
C MET A 420 22.15 -13.05 7.31
N VAL A 421 22.17 -13.54 6.08
CA VAL A 421 23.03 -13.02 4.99
C VAL A 421 22.50 -11.69 4.43
N GLN A 422 21.18 -11.48 4.43
CA GLN A 422 20.55 -10.25 3.94
C GLN A 422 20.46 -9.14 5.01
N SER A 423 20.53 -9.48 6.31
CA SER A 423 20.44 -8.52 7.41
C SER A 423 21.78 -7.79 7.62
N PRO A 424 21.84 -6.45 7.48
CA PRO A 424 23.02 -5.68 7.85
C PRO A 424 23.31 -5.76 9.36
N GLU A 425 24.58 -5.53 9.72
CA GLU A 425 25.09 -5.74 11.08
C GLU A 425 24.34 -4.94 12.17
N TYR A 426 23.86 -3.73 11.87
CA TYR A 426 23.08 -2.94 12.82
C TYR A 426 21.68 -3.55 13.10
N GLU A 427 21.06 -4.24 12.14
CA GLU A 427 19.79 -4.97 12.34
C GLU A 427 20.01 -6.19 13.27
N LEU A 428 21.12 -6.89 13.12
CA LEU A 428 21.52 -8.00 14.00
C LEU A 428 21.87 -7.51 15.42
N GLN A 429 22.50 -6.34 15.55
CA GLN A 429 22.73 -5.69 16.85
C GLN A 429 21.41 -5.30 17.54
N VAL A 430 20.42 -4.79 16.81
CA VAL A 430 19.07 -4.53 17.34
C VAL A 430 18.42 -5.81 17.86
N LEU A 431 18.44 -6.90 17.08
CA LEU A 431 17.92 -8.20 17.51
C LEU A 431 18.61 -8.69 18.79
N LYS A 432 19.94 -8.55 18.89
CA LYS A 432 20.70 -8.88 20.11
C LYS A 432 20.26 -8.05 21.32
N VAL A 433 20.12 -6.74 21.16
CA VAL A 433 19.67 -5.83 22.23
C VAL A 433 18.27 -6.19 22.74
N ILE A 434 17.34 -6.53 21.84
CA ILE A 434 15.97 -6.94 22.22
C ILE A 434 15.97 -8.34 22.89
N VAL A 435 16.88 -9.24 22.50
CA VAL A 435 17.05 -10.56 23.13
C VAL A 435 17.61 -10.47 24.56
N GLU A 436 18.53 -9.53 24.81
CA GLU A 436 19.31 -9.45 26.04
C GLU A 436 18.74 -8.46 27.08
N GLN A 437 18.06 -7.40 26.64
CA GLN A 437 17.62 -6.31 27.53
C GLN A 437 16.11 -6.27 27.73
N ASN A 438 15.68 -6.25 29.00
CA ASN A 438 14.26 -6.09 29.37
C ASN A 438 13.67 -4.70 29.04
N ASN A 439 14.49 -3.75 28.55
CA ASN A 439 14.06 -2.44 28.08
C ASN A 439 15.03 -1.96 26.98
N PRO A 440 14.82 -2.37 25.72
CA PRO A 440 15.75 -2.08 24.63
C PRO A 440 15.71 -0.62 24.15
N ALA A 441 14.70 0.16 24.56
CA ALA A 441 14.35 1.47 24.01
C ALA A 441 15.50 2.48 23.94
N ALA A 442 16.32 2.57 25.00
CA ALA A 442 17.43 3.52 25.07
C ALA A 442 18.59 3.17 24.11
N VAL A 443 18.84 1.88 23.90
CA VAL A 443 19.92 1.38 23.04
C VAL A 443 19.46 1.30 21.58
N LEU A 444 18.21 0.88 21.33
CA LEU A 444 17.52 1.05 20.05
C LEU A 444 17.61 2.49 19.54
N LYS A 445 17.37 3.47 20.42
CA LYS A 445 17.51 4.88 20.08
C LYS A 445 18.94 5.27 19.70
N HIS A 446 19.94 4.79 20.43
CA HIS A 446 21.35 5.07 20.10
C HIS A 446 21.74 4.48 18.74
N ILE A 447 21.41 3.21 18.49
CA ILE A 447 21.70 2.53 17.22
C ILE A 447 20.97 3.23 16.06
N ALA A 448 19.75 3.71 16.27
CA ALA A 448 19.01 4.50 15.28
C ALA A 448 19.68 5.85 14.99
N GLU A 449 20.12 6.59 16.02
CA GLU A 449 20.82 7.86 15.87
C GLU A 449 22.18 7.69 15.15
N GLU A 450 22.93 6.63 15.45
CA GLU A 450 24.20 6.29 14.77
C GLU A 450 24.00 5.94 13.29
N ASN A 451 22.90 5.26 12.94
CA ASN A 451 22.56 4.88 11.57
C ASN A 451 21.64 5.90 10.86
N LEU A 452 21.50 7.12 11.41
CA LEU A 452 20.69 8.22 10.86
C LEU A 452 19.23 7.85 10.53
N THR A 453 18.65 6.96 11.32
CA THR A 453 17.31 6.39 11.14
C THR A 453 16.46 6.57 12.41
N MET A 454 15.23 6.03 12.42
CA MET A 454 14.34 6.04 13.58
C MET A 454 14.19 4.63 14.17
N PRO A 455 14.02 4.47 15.50
CA PRO A 455 13.88 3.16 16.12
C PRO A 455 12.72 2.31 15.57
N GLU A 456 11.58 2.96 15.26
CA GLU A 456 10.44 2.28 14.65
C GLU A 456 10.82 1.75 13.25
N LEU A 457 11.45 2.58 12.39
CA LEU A 457 11.89 2.18 11.05
C LEU A 457 12.94 1.05 11.06
N LEU A 458 13.76 0.94 12.11
CA LEU A 458 14.66 -0.22 12.28
C LEU A 458 13.87 -1.50 12.57
N ILE A 459 12.85 -1.42 13.43
CA ILE A 459 11.99 -2.56 13.74
C ILE A 459 11.17 -2.95 12.51
N ASP A 460 10.65 -1.96 11.78
CA ASP A 460 9.92 -2.17 10.52
C ASP A 460 10.82 -2.82 9.45
N SER A 461 12.06 -2.34 9.25
CA SER A 461 13.03 -2.94 8.30
C SER A 461 13.36 -4.40 8.64
N ILE A 462 13.55 -4.70 9.94
CA ILE A 462 13.78 -6.07 10.41
C ILE A 462 12.56 -6.96 10.19
N ASN A 463 11.36 -6.45 10.45
CA ASN A 463 10.12 -7.18 10.27
C ASN A 463 9.76 -7.38 8.79
N GLU A 464 9.99 -6.38 7.93
CA GLU A 464 9.82 -6.47 6.47
C GLU A 464 10.76 -7.55 5.89
N ARG A 465 12.06 -7.49 6.23
CA ARG A 465 13.04 -8.49 5.80
C ARG A 465 12.72 -9.90 6.33
N ALA A 466 12.19 -10.01 7.54
CA ALA A 466 11.74 -11.28 8.09
C ALA A 466 10.48 -11.81 7.39
N LEU A 467 9.54 -10.94 7.03
CA LEU A 467 8.36 -11.29 6.24
C LEU A 467 8.77 -11.80 4.84
N GLU A 468 9.77 -11.18 4.21
CA GLU A 468 10.29 -11.59 2.90
C GLU A 468 11.01 -12.95 2.91
N THR A 469 11.71 -13.29 4.00
CA THR A 469 12.62 -14.47 4.06
C THR A 469 12.13 -15.61 4.94
N ILE A 470 11.60 -15.31 6.12
CA ILE A 470 11.08 -16.27 7.12
C ILE A 470 9.55 -16.42 6.98
N GLY A 471 8.87 -15.44 6.36
CA GLY A 471 7.42 -15.45 6.15
C GLY A 471 6.61 -15.03 7.37
N ASP A 472 7.25 -14.45 8.40
CA ASP A 472 6.61 -14.10 9.67
C ASP A 472 7.32 -12.92 10.36
N LEU A 473 6.61 -12.24 11.26
CA LEU A 473 7.12 -11.10 12.02
C LEU A 473 8.05 -11.56 13.15
N LEU A 474 9.17 -10.88 13.35
CA LEU A 474 10.12 -11.21 14.43
C LEU A 474 9.90 -10.39 15.69
N ILE A 475 9.48 -9.12 15.57
CA ILE A 475 9.40 -8.16 16.67
C ILE A 475 7.97 -7.64 16.80
N ASP A 476 7.33 -7.97 17.92
CA ASP A 476 6.08 -7.35 18.35
C ASP A 476 6.38 -5.93 18.89
N ALA A 477 5.94 -4.90 18.16
CA ALA A 477 6.08 -3.48 18.54
C ALA A 477 4.74 -2.87 19.00
N SER A 478 3.99 -3.57 19.86
CA SER A 478 2.58 -3.25 20.18
C SER A 478 2.33 -1.91 20.90
N ALA A 479 3.36 -1.09 21.11
CA ALA A 479 3.29 0.26 21.69
C ALA A 479 4.47 1.15 21.24
N GLY A 480 5.06 0.87 20.07
CA GLY A 480 6.31 1.48 19.58
C GLY A 480 7.58 0.89 20.20
N ALA A 481 8.74 1.43 19.82
CA ALA A 481 10.09 0.93 20.16
C ALA A 481 10.40 0.83 21.66
N GLY A 482 9.56 1.46 22.51
CA GLY A 482 9.57 1.30 23.97
C GLY A 482 9.18 -0.10 24.46
N SER A 483 8.45 -0.88 23.65
CA SER A 483 7.91 -2.20 24.00
C SER A 483 8.29 -3.30 22.99
N ALA A 484 9.26 -3.04 22.11
CA ALA A 484 9.75 -4.00 21.13
C ALA A 484 10.21 -5.29 21.82
N ALA A 485 9.56 -6.41 21.50
CA ALA A 485 9.86 -7.72 22.05
C ALA A 485 9.82 -8.79 20.94
N ILE A 486 10.72 -9.77 20.98
CA ILE A 486 10.71 -10.84 19.97
C ILE A 486 9.54 -11.79 20.20
N VAL A 487 8.85 -12.12 19.11
CA VAL A 487 7.73 -13.08 19.07
C VAL A 487 8.18 -14.39 19.72
N ARG A 488 7.37 -14.91 20.66
CA ARG A 488 7.78 -15.99 21.59
C ARG A 488 8.24 -17.27 20.89
N ASP A 489 7.67 -17.55 19.72
CA ASP A 489 7.95 -18.76 18.96
C ASP A 489 9.32 -18.65 18.24
N HIS A 490 9.65 -17.45 17.75
CA HIS A 490 10.90 -17.14 17.05
C HIS A 490 12.10 -16.85 17.97
N LEU A 491 11.85 -16.53 19.24
CA LEU A 491 12.90 -16.22 20.23
C LEU A 491 13.99 -17.30 20.35
N LYS A 492 13.66 -18.58 20.14
CA LYS A 492 14.65 -19.68 20.12
C LYS A 492 15.49 -19.69 18.84
N ALA A 493 14.89 -19.38 17.69
CA ALA A 493 15.56 -19.32 16.41
C ALA A 493 16.49 -18.10 16.32
N VAL A 494 16.03 -16.91 16.73
CA VAL A 494 16.87 -15.70 16.81
C VAL A 494 18.07 -15.91 17.75
N LYS A 495 17.88 -16.51 18.94
CA LYS A 495 18.99 -16.84 19.84
C LYS A 495 20.01 -17.82 19.24
N LYS A 496 19.58 -18.69 18.32
CA LYS A 496 20.46 -19.62 17.60
C LYS A 496 21.19 -18.91 16.46
N LEU A 497 20.51 -18.04 15.72
CA LEU A 497 21.06 -17.20 14.65
C LEU A 497 22.13 -16.25 15.19
N LEU A 498 21.87 -15.57 16.31
CA LEU A 498 22.85 -14.68 16.94
C LEU A 498 24.11 -15.44 17.37
N ARG A 499 23.99 -16.66 17.91
CA ARG A 499 25.14 -17.51 18.23
C ARG A 499 25.93 -17.95 17.01
N THR A 500 25.28 -18.25 15.88
CA THR A 500 26.00 -18.59 14.64
C THR A 500 26.66 -17.36 14.04
N TYR A 501 26.05 -16.18 14.13
CA TYR A 501 26.65 -14.92 13.70
C TYR A 501 27.87 -14.56 14.55
N GLU A 502 27.77 -14.62 15.88
CA GLU A 502 28.90 -14.40 16.80
C GLU A 502 30.04 -15.41 16.59
N TYR A 503 29.76 -16.62 16.12
CA TYR A 503 30.77 -17.62 15.76
C TYR A 503 31.40 -17.38 14.37
N LEU A 504 30.78 -16.56 13.50
CA LEU A 504 31.30 -16.21 12.18
C LEU A 504 32.06 -14.87 12.18
N VAL A 505 31.85 -14.03 13.19
CA VAL A 505 32.47 -12.70 13.34
C VAL A 505 33.67 -12.70 14.30
N ASN A 506 33.79 -13.70 15.18
CA ASN A 506 34.99 -13.97 15.99
C ASN A 506 35.89 -15.03 15.36
#